data_AF-A0A1V4I048-F1
#
_entry.id   AF-A0A1V4I048-F1
#
_cell.length_a   1.000
_cell.length_b   1.000
_cell.length_c   1.000
_cell.angle_alpha   90.00
_cell.angle_beta   90.00
_cell.angle_gamma   90.00
#
_symmetry.space_group_name_H-M   'P 1'
#
loop_
_entity.id
_entity.type
_entity.pdbx_description
1 polymer ?
#
loop_
_entity_poly.entity_id
_entity_poly.type
_entity_poly.pdbx_seq_one_letter_code
_entity_poly.pdbx_strand_id
1 'polypeptide(L)'
;MKANVKAQAIDDSTQAAQAMVSATLGMMRELRDAIRNNPGRQAEFEAEIDRLSERLETQQARHCALADLNASVRHYLEKVPPGSSIEAAPRLKVRLKEGESLTRAIDRIRGEIADQVRERHRVLRAELPIADRKRAARAYVNELAAKGSPNITADHDRFELSYPPSFSAKLDVQALLAWLNPELFRERLCAQIDAMPKPKFALSTDAKRERLREIKAAIIELEREEEGLIEKAADEGFDIARRPDASPAVILGIVINKKAHVAA
;
A
#
# COMPACT_ATOMS: atom_id res chain seq x y z
N MET A 1 -15.62 19.86 -10.05
CA MET A 1 -16.98 19.82 -9.46
C MET A 1 -17.39 18.41 -9.01
N LYS A 2 -17.27 17.35 -9.84
CA LYS A 2 -17.67 15.97 -9.44
C LYS A 2 -16.94 15.39 -8.22
N ALA A 3 -15.63 15.64 -8.07
CA ALA A 3 -14.86 15.11 -6.94
C ALA A 3 -15.35 15.64 -5.58
N ASN A 4 -15.63 16.94 -5.48
CA ASN A 4 -16.16 17.55 -4.25
C ASN A 4 -17.55 17.01 -3.90
N VAL A 5 -18.41 16.79 -4.91
CA VAL A 5 -19.73 16.18 -4.71
C VAL A 5 -19.59 14.76 -4.17
N LYS A 6 -18.67 13.96 -4.71
CA LYS A 6 -18.40 12.61 -4.18
C LYS A 6 -17.83 12.62 -2.77
N ALA A 7 -16.87 13.51 -2.49
CA ALA A 7 -16.30 13.65 -1.15
C ALA A 7 -17.39 14.04 -0.12
N GLN A 8 -18.27 14.98 -0.50
CA GLN A 8 -19.42 15.35 0.33
C GLN A 8 -20.38 14.18 0.53
N ALA A 9 -20.72 13.43 -0.53
CA ALA A 9 -21.59 12.27 -0.42
C ALA A 9 -21.04 11.18 0.50
N ILE A 10 -19.71 10.99 0.52
CA ILE A 10 -19.04 10.07 1.47
C ILE A 10 -19.19 10.59 2.90
N ASP A 11 -18.97 11.89 3.13
CA ASP A 11 -19.13 12.50 4.44
C ASP A 11 -20.58 12.40 4.96
N ASP A 12 -21.55 12.74 4.11
CA ASP A 12 -22.98 12.62 4.41
C ASP A 12 -23.34 11.17 4.75
N SER A 13 -22.77 10.19 4.03
CA SER A 13 -22.96 8.76 4.31
C SER A 13 -22.34 8.34 5.65
N THR A 14 -21.16 8.86 6.00
CA THR A 14 -20.53 8.63 7.31
C THR A 14 -21.40 9.19 8.44
N GLN A 15 -21.88 10.43 8.30
CA GLN A 15 -22.75 11.09 9.28
C GLN A 15 -24.08 10.34 9.44
N ALA A 16 -24.70 9.90 8.34
CA ALA A 16 -25.92 9.10 8.37
C ALA A 16 -25.71 7.76 9.09
N ALA A 17 -24.58 7.08 8.85
CA ALA A 17 -24.24 5.83 9.56
C ALA A 17 -24.03 6.07 11.06
N GLN A 18 -23.38 7.18 11.44
CA GLN A 18 -23.21 7.56 12.83
C GLN A 18 -24.56 7.83 13.52
N ALA A 19 -25.47 8.55 12.85
CA ALA A 19 -26.80 8.84 13.36
C ALA A 19 -27.61 7.55 13.65
N MET A 20 -27.49 6.54 12.77
CA MET A 20 -28.10 5.22 12.99
C MET A 20 -27.55 4.51 14.22
N VAL A 21 -26.23 4.54 14.43
CA VAL A 21 -25.58 3.98 15.63
C VAL A 21 -26.09 4.68 16.89
N SER A 22 -26.14 6.02 16.89
CA SER A 22 -26.63 6.80 18.03
C SER A 22 -28.11 6.55 18.32
N ALA A 23 -28.95 6.42 17.29
CA ALA A 23 -30.37 6.11 17.46
C ALA A 23 -30.59 4.73 18.10
N THR A 24 -29.87 3.70 17.64
CA THR A 24 -29.94 2.35 18.22
C THR A 24 -29.49 2.33 19.68
N LEU A 25 -28.39 2.99 20.00
CA LEU A 25 -27.91 3.14 21.38
C LEU A 25 -28.91 3.88 22.27
N GLY A 26 -29.60 4.89 21.74
CA GLY A 26 -30.68 5.61 22.42
C GLY A 26 -31.83 4.67 22.78
N MET A 27 -32.34 3.90 21.82
CA MET A 27 -33.42 2.91 22.05
C MET A 27 -33.01 1.85 23.09
N MET A 28 -31.79 1.32 23.01
CA MET A 28 -31.29 0.36 24.00
C MET A 28 -31.25 0.95 25.41
N ARG A 29 -30.89 2.24 25.55
CA ARG A 29 -30.90 2.93 26.86
C ARG A 29 -32.32 3.07 27.39
N GLU A 30 -33.26 3.49 26.54
CA GLU A 30 -34.68 3.62 26.91
C GLU A 30 -35.28 2.28 27.36
N LEU A 31 -34.96 1.18 26.68
CA LEU A 31 -35.41 -0.16 27.07
C LEU A 31 -34.82 -0.60 28.43
N ARG A 32 -33.55 -0.29 28.69
CA ARG A 32 -32.93 -0.55 30.01
C ARG A 32 -33.59 0.25 31.13
N ASP A 33 -33.93 1.50 30.87
CA ASP A 33 -34.69 2.32 31.83
C ASP A 33 -36.12 1.78 32.02
N ALA A 34 -36.75 1.25 30.97
CA ALA A 34 -38.08 0.64 31.03
C ALA A 34 -38.11 -0.64 31.87
N ILE A 35 -37.05 -1.47 31.83
CA ILE A 35 -36.88 -2.65 32.70
C ILE A 35 -36.95 -2.25 34.18
N ARG A 36 -36.24 -1.18 34.57
CA ARG A 36 -36.25 -0.69 35.96
C ARG A 36 -37.66 -0.31 36.43
N ASN A 37 -38.46 0.26 35.53
CA ASN A 37 -39.80 0.74 35.85
C ASN A 37 -40.88 -0.36 35.72
N ASN A 38 -40.61 -1.45 35.00
CA ASN A 38 -41.59 -2.49 34.66
C ASN A 38 -40.99 -3.91 34.76
N PRO A 39 -40.68 -4.41 35.96
CA PRO A 39 -39.99 -5.69 36.14
C PRO A 39 -40.77 -6.89 35.56
N GLY A 40 -42.10 -6.82 35.50
CA GLY A 40 -42.93 -7.88 34.92
C GLY A 40 -42.77 -8.10 33.42
N ARG A 41 -42.14 -7.17 32.69
CA ARG A 41 -41.88 -7.27 31.24
C ARG A 41 -40.38 -7.39 30.91
N GLN A 42 -39.55 -7.71 31.90
CA GLN A 42 -38.09 -7.74 31.76
C GLN A 42 -37.62 -8.62 30.59
N ALA A 43 -38.14 -9.85 30.48
CA ALA A 43 -37.73 -10.79 29.44
C ALA A 43 -38.04 -10.29 28.01
N GLU A 44 -39.14 -9.56 27.81
CA GLU A 44 -39.49 -8.97 26.51
C GLU A 44 -38.50 -7.86 26.12
N PHE A 45 -38.13 -7.00 27.07
CA PHE A 45 -37.19 -5.92 26.83
C PHE A 45 -35.76 -6.43 26.63
N GLU A 46 -35.35 -7.47 27.36
CA GLU A 46 -34.04 -8.11 27.18
C GLU A 46 -33.91 -8.71 25.77
N ALA A 47 -34.94 -9.43 25.29
CA ALA A 47 -34.94 -9.98 23.94
C ALA A 47 -34.83 -8.90 22.85
N GLU A 48 -35.48 -7.75 23.02
CA GLU A 48 -35.36 -6.63 22.08
C GLU A 48 -33.98 -5.94 22.18
N ILE A 49 -33.39 -5.84 23.37
CA ILE A 49 -32.02 -5.34 23.54
C ILE A 49 -31.02 -6.24 22.80
N ASP A 50 -31.18 -7.56 22.88
CA ASP A 50 -30.31 -8.52 22.17
C ASP A 50 -30.41 -8.33 20.66
N ARG A 51 -31.64 -8.24 20.12
CA ARG A 51 -31.88 -7.94 18.70
C ARG A 51 -31.26 -6.61 18.26
N LEU A 52 -31.42 -5.56 19.07
CA LEU A 52 -30.83 -4.25 18.78
C LEU A 52 -29.30 -4.28 18.86
N SER A 53 -28.72 -5.14 19.71
CA SER A 53 -27.27 -5.32 19.82
C SER A 53 -26.68 -5.92 18.54
N GLU A 54 -27.31 -6.96 17.97
CA GLU A 54 -26.89 -7.53 16.68
C GLU A 54 -26.97 -6.49 15.54
N ARG A 55 -28.04 -5.68 15.53
CA ARG A 55 -28.19 -4.58 14.57
C ARG A 55 -27.12 -3.50 14.77
N LEU A 56 -26.80 -3.18 16.03
CA LEU A 56 -25.79 -2.19 16.39
C LEU A 56 -24.41 -2.61 15.89
N GLU A 57 -24.02 -3.87 16.03
CA GLU A 57 -22.74 -4.39 15.53
C GLU A 57 -22.60 -4.15 14.01
N THR A 58 -23.66 -4.46 13.26
CA THR A 58 -23.68 -4.23 11.80
C THR A 58 -23.58 -2.73 11.46
N GLN A 59 -24.30 -1.88 12.19
CA GLN A 59 -24.25 -0.43 11.99
C GLN A 59 -22.90 0.18 12.36
N GLN A 60 -22.27 -0.30 13.43
CA GLN A 60 -20.93 0.11 13.86
C GLN A 60 -19.88 -0.31 12.84
N ALA A 61 -19.91 -1.55 12.36
CA ALA A 61 -19.00 -2.02 11.33
C ALA A 61 -19.10 -1.16 10.06
N ARG A 62 -20.32 -0.82 9.63
CA ARG A 62 -20.57 0.09 8.52
C ARG A 62 -20.02 1.50 8.79
N HIS A 63 -20.28 2.06 9.97
CA HIS A 63 -19.79 3.39 10.34
C HIS A 63 -18.26 3.43 10.34
N CYS A 64 -17.58 2.46 10.95
CA CYS A 64 -16.12 2.39 10.98
C CYS A 64 -15.54 2.32 9.55
N ALA A 65 -16.09 1.46 8.69
CA ALA A 65 -15.65 1.34 7.30
C ALA A 65 -15.80 2.66 6.52
N LEU A 66 -16.92 3.38 6.71
CA LEU A 66 -17.14 4.69 6.08
C LEU A 66 -16.25 5.78 6.66
N ALA A 67 -16.00 5.76 7.98
CA ALA A 67 -15.13 6.72 8.65
C ALA A 67 -13.68 6.58 8.17
N ASP A 68 -13.17 5.34 8.07
CA ASP A 68 -11.83 5.04 7.56
C ASP A 68 -11.69 5.50 6.09
N LEU A 69 -12.71 5.23 5.27
CA LEU A 69 -12.75 5.67 3.88
C LEU A 69 -12.72 7.20 3.76
N ASN A 70 -13.56 7.89 4.54
CA ASN A 70 -13.63 9.35 4.56
C ASN A 70 -12.29 9.97 5.01
N ALA A 71 -11.67 9.42 6.06
CA ALA A 71 -10.35 9.83 6.52
C ALA A 71 -9.27 9.64 5.44
N SER A 72 -9.28 8.49 4.75
CA SER A 72 -8.37 8.21 3.63
C SER A 72 -8.54 9.20 2.48
N VAL A 73 -9.78 9.53 2.12
CA VAL A 73 -10.11 10.52 1.07
C VAL A 73 -9.66 11.92 1.45
N ARG A 74 -9.92 12.37 2.68
CA ARG A 74 -9.47 13.68 3.18
C ARG A 74 -7.95 13.81 3.18
N HIS A 75 -7.26 12.83 3.76
CA HIS A 75 -5.79 12.77 3.78
C HIS A 75 -5.18 12.77 2.37
N TYR A 76 -5.83 12.09 1.43
CA TYR A 76 -5.40 12.11 0.03
C TYR A 76 -5.51 13.52 -0.57
N LEU A 77 -6.64 14.21 -0.35
CA LEU A 77 -6.85 15.58 -0.84
C LEU A 77 -5.88 16.59 -0.21
N GLU A 78 -5.56 16.45 1.08
CA GLU A 78 -4.57 17.28 1.77
C GLU A 78 -3.14 17.11 1.21
N LYS A 79 -2.81 15.91 0.73
CA LYS A 79 -1.50 15.60 0.13
C LYS A 79 -1.36 16.08 -1.32
N VAL A 80 -2.42 16.56 -1.95
CA VAL A 80 -2.33 17.06 -3.32
C VAL A 80 -1.55 18.38 -3.32
N PRO A 81 -0.41 18.46 -4.03
CA PRO A 81 0.37 19.70 -4.06
C PRO A 81 -0.47 20.87 -4.58
N PRO A 82 -0.35 22.07 -3.99
CA PRO A 82 -1.03 23.25 -4.50
C PRO A 82 -0.64 23.50 -5.96
N GLY A 83 -1.61 23.88 -6.78
CA GLY A 83 -1.40 24.11 -8.23
C GLY A 83 -1.43 22.86 -9.12
N SER A 84 -1.65 21.66 -8.56
CA SER A 84 -1.84 20.45 -9.36
C SER A 84 -3.12 20.53 -10.19
N SER A 85 -3.08 20.08 -11.46
CA SER A 85 -4.26 20.00 -12.32
C SER A 85 -5.03 18.71 -11.98
N ILE A 86 -6.25 18.85 -11.47
CA ILE A 86 -7.14 17.73 -11.17
C ILE A 86 -8.12 17.56 -12.33
N GLU A 87 -7.99 16.45 -13.05
CA GLU A 87 -8.84 16.09 -14.17
C GLU A 87 -9.79 14.95 -13.80
N ALA A 88 -10.95 14.90 -14.44
CA ALA A 88 -11.87 13.79 -14.26
C ALA A 88 -11.29 12.54 -14.94
N ALA A 89 -11.21 11.43 -14.21
CA ALA A 89 -10.83 10.15 -14.79
C ALA A 89 -11.89 9.70 -15.81
N PRO A 90 -11.48 9.05 -16.92
CA PRO A 90 -12.42 8.49 -17.88
C PRO A 90 -13.28 7.42 -17.19
N ARG A 91 -14.60 7.44 -17.47
CA ARG A 91 -15.52 6.41 -16.98
C ARG A 91 -15.31 5.13 -17.78
N LEU A 92 -14.87 4.06 -17.12
CA LEU A 92 -14.81 2.73 -17.72
C LEU A 92 -16.21 2.14 -17.77
N LYS A 93 -16.69 1.85 -18.99
CA LYS A 93 -17.94 1.11 -19.18
C LYS A 93 -17.65 -0.38 -18.98
N VAL A 94 -17.80 -0.86 -17.75
CA VAL A 94 -17.67 -2.28 -17.45
C VAL A 94 -18.85 -3.03 -18.07
N ARG A 95 -18.54 -4.04 -18.89
CA ARG A 95 -19.55 -4.96 -19.42
C ARG A 95 -19.71 -6.13 -18.47
N LEU A 96 -20.93 -6.33 -17.98
CA LEU A 96 -21.29 -7.54 -17.26
C LEU A 96 -21.18 -8.74 -18.21
N LYS A 97 -20.69 -9.88 -17.69
CA LYS A 97 -20.79 -11.13 -18.44
C LYS A 97 -22.25 -11.56 -18.54
N GLU A 98 -22.56 -12.40 -19.53
CA GLU A 98 -23.92 -12.89 -19.74
C GLU A 98 -24.44 -13.61 -18.48
N GLY A 99 -25.56 -13.12 -17.92
CA GLY A 99 -26.16 -13.63 -16.68
C GLY A 99 -25.43 -13.29 -15.37
N GLU A 100 -24.40 -12.43 -15.40
CA GLU A 100 -23.66 -12.01 -14.20
C GLU A 100 -24.41 -10.90 -13.45
N SER A 101 -24.68 -11.07 -12.16
CA SER A 101 -25.22 -10.00 -11.31
C SER A 101 -24.13 -8.96 -10.98
N LEU A 102 -24.54 -7.72 -10.67
CA LEU A 102 -23.62 -6.65 -10.26
C LEU A 102 -22.70 -7.08 -9.10
N THR A 103 -23.27 -7.71 -8.07
CA THR A 103 -22.52 -8.21 -6.91
C THR A 103 -21.46 -9.25 -7.32
N ARG A 104 -21.83 -10.21 -8.18
CA ARG A 104 -20.87 -11.23 -8.66
C ARG A 104 -19.75 -10.62 -9.51
N ALA A 105 -20.06 -9.62 -10.33
CA ALA A 105 -19.07 -8.92 -11.13
C ALA A 105 -18.08 -8.14 -10.23
N ILE A 106 -18.56 -7.49 -9.18
CA ILE A 106 -17.73 -6.80 -8.18
C ILE A 106 -16.84 -7.81 -7.44
N ASP A 107 -17.40 -8.93 -6.95
CA ASP A 107 -16.63 -9.96 -6.26
C ASP A 107 -15.54 -10.57 -7.14
N ARG A 108 -15.83 -10.78 -8.43
CA ARG A 108 -14.82 -11.21 -9.41
C ARG A 108 -13.68 -10.20 -9.52
N ILE A 109 -13.99 -8.92 -9.73
CA ILE A 109 -12.98 -7.86 -9.85
C ILE A 109 -12.16 -7.74 -8.56
N ARG A 110 -12.79 -7.85 -7.38
CA ARG A 110 -12.09 -7.89 -6.09
C ARG A 110 -11.13 -9.07 -5.98
N GLY A 111 -11.53 -10.24 -6.48
CA GLY A 111 -10.65 -11.39 -6.62
C GLY A 111 -9.44 -11.08 -7.50
N GLU A 112 -9.66 -10.51 -8.68
CA GLU A 112 -8.59 -10.12 -9.61
C GLU A 112 -7.64 -9.07 -8.99
N ILE A 113 -8.15 -8.11 -8.22
CA ILE A 113 -7.33 -7.13 -7.49
C ILE A 113 -6.50 -7.83 -6.41
N ALA A 114 -7.11 -8.73 -5.63
CA ALA A 114 -6.39 -9.49 -4.62
C ALA A 114 -5.27 -10.35 -5.25
N ASP A 115 -5.49 -10.91 -6.44
CA ASP A 115 -4.48 -11.65 -7.19
C ASP A 115 -3.31 -10.76 -7.61
N GLN A 116 -3.59 -9.56 -8.14
CA GLN A 116 -2.56 -8.57 -8.47
C GLN A 116 -1.78 -8.10 -7.24
N VAL A 117 -2.44 -7.93 -6.09
CA VAL A 117 -1.77 -7.58 -4.83
C VAL A 117 -0.85 -8.72 -4.37
N ARG A 118 -1.27 -9.98 -4.48
CA ARG A 118 -0.40 -11.14 -4.18
C ARG A 118 0.81 -11.20 -5.11
N GLU A 119 0.61 -10.95 -6.40
CA GLU A 119 1.71 -10.88 -7.38
C GLU A 119 2.65 -9.70 -7.08
N ARG A 120 2.12 -8.53 -6.69
CA ARG A 120 2.94 -7.39 -6.23
C ARG A 120 3.84 -7.79 -5.06
N HIS A 121 3.30 -8.48 -4.06
CA HIS A 121 4.08 -8.96 -2.92
C HIS A 121 5.14 -10.00 -3.34
N ARG A 122 4.80 -10.89 -4.27
CA ARG A 122 5.76 -11.85 -4.85
C ARG A 122 6.91 -11.15 -5.56
N VAL A 123 6.62 -10.14 -6.38
CA VAL A 123 7.62 -9.31 -7.09
C VAL A 123 8.46 -8.50 -6.12
N LEU A 124 7.87 -7.90 -5.07
CA LEU A 124 8.61 -7.19 -4.03
C LEU A 124 9.59 -8.10 -3.28
N ARG A 125 9.23 -9.36 -3.07
CA ARG A 125 10.09 -10.37 -2.44
C ARG A 125 11.02 -11.09 -3.43
N ALA A 126 10.93 -10.77 -4.74
CA ALA A 126 11.81 -11.35 -5.74
C ALA A 126 13.27 -11.01 -5.41
N GLU A 127 14.08 -12.06 -5.41
CA GLU A 127 15.50 -12.02 -5.14
C GLU A 127 16.29 -11.51 -6.36
N LEU A 128 17.50 -10.98 -6.15
CA LEU A 128 18.34 -10.60 -7.28
C LEU A 128 18.87 -11.84 -8.01
N PRO A 129 18.96 -11.84 -9.35
CA PRO A 129 19.62 -12.87 -10.12
C PRO A 129 21.07 -13.07 -9.65
N ILE A 130 21.58 -14.30 -9.74
CA ILE A 130 22.94 -14.65 -9.29
C ILE A 130 23.99 -13.77 -10.00
N ALA A 131 23.80 -13.51 -11.29
CA ALA A 131 24.68 -12.63 -12.06
C ALA A 131 24.73 -11.20 -11.49
N ASP A 132 23.57 -10.67 -11.09
CA ASP A 132 23.47 -9.33 -10.49
C ASP A 132 24.08 -9.30 -9.09
N ARG A 133 23.90 -10.35 -8.28
CA ARG A 133 24.55 -10.49 -6.97
C ARG A 133 26.07 -10.51 -7.09
N LYS A 134 26.59 -11.28 -8.05
CA LYS A 134 28.02 -11.31 -8.33
C LYS A 134 28.49 -9.93 -8.77
N ARG A 135 27.80 -9.26 -9.70
CA ARG A 135 28.15 -7.90 -10.13
C ARG A 135 28.20 -6.93 -8.93
N ALA A 136 27.21 -6.98 -8.04
CA ALA A 136 27.18 -6.18 -6.82
C ALA A 136 28.35 -6.52 -5.88
N ALA A 137 28.68 -7.80 -5.69
CA ALA A 137 29.83 -8.21 -4.90
C ALA A 137 31.16 -7.71 -5.49
N ARG A 138 31.31 -7.70 -6.82
CA ARG A 138 32.50 -7.12 -7.48
C ARG A 138 32.60 -5.62 -7.24
N ALA A 139 31.49 -4.89 -7.39
CA ALA A 139 31.45 -3.46 -7.13
C ALA A 139 31.80 -3.14 -5.67
N TYR A 140 31.23 -3.91 -4.72
CA TYR A 140 31.52 -3.78 -3.30
C TYR A 140 33.00 -4.02 -2.96
N VAL A 141 33.63 -5.05 -3.53
CA VAL A 141 35.07 -5.31 -3.32
C VAL A 141 35.93 -4.17 -3.87
N ASN A 142 35.56 -3.60 -5.02
CA ASN A 142 36.29 -2.46 -5.58
C ASN A 142 36.19 -1.21 -4.69
N GLU A 143 35.00 -0.94 -4.15
CA GLU A 143 34.80 0.16 -3.19
C GLU A 143 35.60 -0.06 -1.89
N LEU A 144 35.62 -1.30 -1.37
CA LEU A 144 36.42 -1.66 -0.20
C LEU A 144 37.92 -1.54 -0.45
N ALA A 145 38.40 -1.97 -1.62
CA ALA A 145 39.81 -1.88 -1.98
C ALA A 145 40.27 -0.41 -2.10
N ALA A 146 39.42 0.45 -2.67
CA ALA A 146 39.68 1.89 -2.72
C ALA A 146 39.73 2.52 -1.33
N LYS A 147 38.81 2.14 -0.43
CA LYS A 147 38.79 2.58 0.97
C LYS A 147 39.98 2.06 1.78
N GLY A 148 40.45 0.85 1.48
CA GLY A 148 41.55 0.18 2.18
C GLY A 148 42.96 0.60 1.71
N SER A 149 43.05 1.39 0.64
CA SER A 149 44.34 1.82 0.09
C SER A 149 45.08 2.72 1.08
N PRO A 150 46.31 2.35 1.49
CA PRO A 150 47.14 3.23 2.28
C PRO A 150 47.71 4.35 1.43
N ASN A 151 47.95 5.49 2.07
CA ASN A 151 48.81 6.54 1.57
C ASN A 151 50.25 6.14 1.87
N ILE A 152 51.05 5.97 0.82
CA ILE A 152 52.47 5.64 0.93
C ILE A 152 53.26 6.94 0.73
N THR A 153 54.03 7.32 1.73
CA THR A 153 55.00 8.41 1.67
C THR A 153 56.40 7.81 1.68
N ALA A 154 57.10 7.89 0.55
CA ALA A 154 58.48 7.44 0.43
C ALA A 154 59.37 8.63 0.03
N ASP A 155 60.23 9.05 0.94
CA ASP A 155 61.23 10.12 0.77
C ASP A 155 62.65 9.54 0.94
N HIS A 156 63.70 10.31 0.68
CA HIS A 156 65.09 9.86 0.68
C HIS A 156 65.53 9.16 1.98
N ASP A 157 64.98 9.54 3.14
CA ASP A 157 65.33 8.98 4.45
C ASP A 157 64.15 8.31 5.20
N ARG A 158 62.94 8.28 4.63
CA ARG A 158 61.75 7.76 5.32
C ARG A 158 60.80 7.01 4.41
N PHE A 159 60.37 5.85 4.87
CA PHE A 159 59.24 5.11 4.31
C PHE A 159 58.13 5.06 5.36
N GLU A 160 56.99 5.65 5.06
CA GLU A 160 55.82 5.69 5.94
C GLU A 160 54.56 5.27 5.20
N LEU A 161 53.72 4.51 5.91
CA LEU A 161 52.46 4.01 5.41
C LEU A 161 51.36 4.49 6.35
N SER A 162 50.46 5.33 5.83
CA SER A 162 49.37 5.94 6.59
C SER A 162 48.03 5.54 6.00
N TYR A 163 47.08 5.14 6.83
CA TYR A 163 45.73 4.79 6.38
C TYR A 163 44.79 5.99 6.52
N PRO A 164 43.82 6.18 5.61
CA PRO A 164 42.84 7.25 5.73
C PRO A 164 42.12 7.22 7.10
N PRO A 165 41.80 8.39 7.70
CA PRO A 165 41.19 8.49 9.03
C PRO A 165 39.78 7.89 9.13
N SER A 166 39.20 7.42 8.01
CA SER A 166 37.97 6.61 8.01
C SER A 166 38.16 5.20 8.61
N PHE A 167 39.40 4.81 8.92
CA PHE A 167 39.65 3.75 9.88
C PHE A 167 39.26 4.25 11.27
N SER A 168 38.05 3.88 11.70
CA SER A 168 37.62 4.04 13.10
C SER A 168 38.66 3.43 14.07
N ALA A 169 38.50 3.61 15.38
CA ALA A 169 39.31 2.91 16.39
C ALA A 169 39.35 1.36 16.21
N LYS A 170 38.46 0.80 15.39
CA LYS A 170 38.51 -0.59 14.91
C LYS A 170 38.99 -0.65 13.45
N LEU A 171 40.02 -1.45 13.23
CA LEU A 171 40.58 -1.75 11.90
C LEU A 171 39.49 -2.37 10.99
N ASP A 172 39.22 -1.76 9.83
CA ASP A 172 38.34 -2.34 8.81
C ASP A 172 39.08 -3.45 8.05
N VAL A 173 39.09 -4.64 8.65
CA VAL A 173 39.79 -5.83 8.12
C VAL A 173 39.29 -6.19 6.71
N GLN A 174 38.03 -5.92 6.39
CA GLN A 174 37.47 -6.21 5.07
C GLN A 174 38.09 -5.31 4.00
N ALA A 175 38.20 -4.01 4.28
CA ALA A 175 38.85 -3.06 3.38
C ALA A 175 40.34 -3.41 3.16
N LEU A 176 41.05 -3.79 4.22
CA LEU A 176 42.46 -4.19 4.12
C LEU A 176 42.65 -5.46 3.27
N LEU A 177 41.80 -6.49 3.46
CA LEU A 177 41.84 -7.72 2.66
C LEU A 177 41.47 -7.46 1.20
N ALA A 178 40.47 -6.61 0.95
CA ALA A 178 40.07 -6.20 -0.39
C ALA A 178 41.19 -5.42 -1.10
N TRP A 179 41.91 -4.56 -0.39
CA TRP A 179 43.06 -3.84 -0.94
C TRP A 179 44.24 -4.78 -1.24
N LEU A 180 44.56 -5.70 -0.32
CA LEU A 180 45.71 -6.61 -0.45
C LEU A 180 45.59 -7.57 -1.63
N ASN A 181 44.42 -8.15 -1.84
CA ASN A 181 44.16 -9.04 -2.98
C ASN A 181 42.68 -8.98 -3.40
N PRO A 182 42.28 -7.95 -4.18
CA PRO A 182 40.88 -7.76 -4.59
C PRO A 182 40.35 -8.93 -5.42
N GLU A 183 41.22 -9.55 -6.23
CA GLU A 183 40.86 -10.63 -7.13
C GLU A 183 40.48 -11.91 -6.39
N LEU A 184 41.34 -12.35 -5.47
CA LEU A 184 41.07 -13.53 -4.64
C LEU A 184 39.84 -13.31 -3.75
N PHE A 185 39.70 -12.11 -3.18
CA PHE A 185 38.54 -11.81 -2.31
C PHE A 185 37.22 -11.83 -3.09
N ARG A 186 37.22 -11.26 -4.30
CA ARG A 186 36.10 -11.29 -5.24
C ARG A 186 35.75 -12.71 -5.69
N GLU A 187 36.76 -13.52 -6.01
CA GLU A 187 36.57 -14.93 -6.41
C GLU A 187 35.91 -15.72 -5.27
N ARG A 188 36.41 -15.58 -4.04
CA ARG A 188 35.85 -16.24 -2.86
C ARG A 188 34.40 -15.85 -2.59
N LEU A 189 34.06 -14.57 -2.69
CA LEU A 189 32.67 -14.11 -2.56
C LEU A 189 31.78 -14.64 -3.69
N CYS A 190 32.25 -14.64 -4.93
CA CYS A 190 31.49 -15.20 -6.05
C CYS A 190 31.24 -16.71 -5.88
N ALA A 191 32.23 -17.47 -5.41
CA ALA A 191 32.10 -18.89 -5.12
C ALA A 191 31.11 -19.16 -3.98
N GLN A 192 31.12 -18.33 -2.93
CA GLN A 192 30.11 -18.40 -1.87
C GLN A 192 28.70 -18.12 -2.40
N ILE A 193 28.53 -17.11 -3.27
CA ILE A 193 27.26 -16.82 -3.93
C ILE A 193 26.79 -18.00 -4.80
N ASP A 194 27.70 -18.68 -5.50
CA ASP A 194 27.38 -19.87 -6.30
C ASP A 194 26.95 -21.07 -5.45
N ALA A 195 27.48 -21.20 -4.24
CA ALA A 195 27.12 -22.24 -3.30
C ALA A 195 25.77 -22.00 -2.60
N MET A 196 25.22 -20.78 -2.66
CA MET A 196 23.92 -20.46 -2.07
C MET A 196 22.78 -21.15 -2.85
N PRO A 197 21.67 -21.51 -2.18
CA PRO A 197 20.49 -22.04 -2.85
C PRO A 197 20.01 -21.09 -3.96
N LYS A 198 19.78 -21.62 -5.17
CA LYS A 198 19.33 -20.82 -6.30
C LYS A 198 17.92 -20.26 -6.00
N PRO A 199 17.69 -18.96 -6.21
CA PRO A 199 16.37 -18.37 -5.98
C PRO A 199 15.34 -19.01 -6.91
N LYS A 200 14.20 -19.43 -6.34
CA LYS A 200 13.05 -19.95 -7.14
C LYS A 200 12.42 -18.86 -8.02
N PHE A 201 12.55 -17.60 -7.61
CA PHE A 201 12.02 -16.44 -8.34
C PHE A 201 12.99 -15.27 -8.19
N ALA A 202 13.62 -14.87 -9.29
CA ALA A 202 14.57 -13.79 -9.31
C ALA A 202 14.24 -12.78 -10.43
N LEU A 203 14.38 -11.50 -10.12
CA LEU A 203 14.16 -10.40 -11.05
C LEU A 203 15.26 -9.36 -10.88
N SER A 204 15.80 -8.86 -12.00
CA SER A 204 16.71 -7.71 -11.96
C SER A 204 15.99 -6.49 -11.38
N THR A 205 16.74 -5.50 -10.90
CA THR A 205 16.16 -4.28 -10.34
C THR A 205 15.25 -3.55 -11.32
N ASP A 206 15.62 -3.50 -12.60
CA ASP A 206 14.83 -2.84 -13.64
C ASP A 206 13.58 -3.64 -14.01
N ALA A 207 13.71 -4.96 -14.18
CA ALA A 207 12.55 -5.83 -14.43
C ALA A 207 11.56 -5.78 -13.25
N LYS A 208 12.06 -5.72 -12.01
CA LYS A 208 11.24 -5.55 -10.81
C LYS A 208 10.51 -4.21 -10.81
N ARG A 209 11.18 -3.11 -11.15
CA ARG A 209 10.57 -1.78 -11.25
C ARG A 209 9.48 -1.73 -12.32
N GLU A 210 9.76 -2.30 -13.50
CA GLU A 210 8.79 -2.32 -14.60
C GLU A 210 7.57 -3.17 -14.22
N ARG A 211 7.80 -4.38 -13.71
CA ARG A 211 6.71 -5.26 -13.29
C ARG A 211 5.85 -4.65 -12.20
N LEU A 212 6.44 -3.94 -11.24
CA LEU A 212 5.68 -3.23 -10.21
C LEU A 212 4.86 -2.06 -10.78
N ARG A 213 5.35 -1.40 -11.84
CA ARG A 213 4.60 -0.35 -12.54
C ARG A 213 3.40 -0.94 -13.28
N GLU A 214 3.60 -2.04 -14.01
CA GLU A 214 2.54 -2.79 -14.70
C GLU A 214 1.45 -3.24 -13.72
N ILE A 215 1.84 -3.90 -12.63
CA ILE A 215 0.89 -4.38 -11.61
C ILE A 215 0.13 -3.21 -10.98
N LYS A 216 0.82 -2.10 -10.69
CA LYS A 216 0.16 -0.90 -10.15
C LYS A 216 -0.86 -0.32 -11.15
N ALA A 217 -0.53 -0.28 -12.43
CA ALA A 217 -1.46 0.18 -13.46
C ALA A 217 -2.67 -0.76 -13.57
N ALA A 218 -2.44 -2.07 -13.56
CA ALA A 218 -3.51 -3.08 -13.59
C ALA A 218 -4.46 -2.97 -12.39
N ILE A 219 -3.91 -2.77 -11.17
CA ILE A 219 -4.73 -2.56 -9.96
C ILE A 219 -5.59 -1.30 -10.13
N ILE A 220 -5.03 -0.18 -10.58
CA ILE A 220 -5.80 1.07 -10.74
C ILE A 220 -6.92 0.91 -11.78
N GLU A 221 -6.67 0.21 -12.89
CA GLU A 221 -7.71 -0.04 -13.89
C GLU A 221 -8.83 -0.93 -13.32
N LEU A 222 -8.49 -2.02 -12.64
CA LEU A 222 -9.48 -2.88 -11.97
C LEU A 222 -10.27 -2.13 -10.90
N GLU A 223 -9.62 -1.27 -10.11
CA GLU A 223 -10.30 -0.41 -9.13
C GLU A 223 -11.29 0.55 -9.79
N ARG A 224 -10.96 1.09 -10.96
CA ARG A 224 -11.88 1.97 -11.71
C ARG A 224 -13.08 1.20 -12.25
N GLU A 225 -12.86 -0.05 -12.67
CA GLU A 225 -13.95 -0.94 -13.05
C GLU A 225 -14.85 -1.26 -11.85
N GLU A 226 -14.26 -1.58 -10.69
CA GLU A 226 -14.99 -1.80 -9.43
C GLU A 226 -15.85 -0.58 -9.08
N GLU A 227 -15.26 0.62 -9.04
CA GLU A 227 -16.00 1.85 -8.70
C GLU A 227 -17.11 2.13 -9.72
N GLY A 228 -16.88 1.87 -11.01
CA GLY A 228 -17.92 2.01 -12.04
C GLY A 228 -19.11 1.07 -11.81
N LEU A 229 -18.88 -0.15 -11.34
CA LEU A 229 -19.95 -1.07 -10.96
C LEU A 229 -20.65 -0.66 -9.66
N ILE A 230 -19.90 -0.13 -8.68
CA ILE A 230 -20.49 0.37 -7.41
C ILE A 230 -21.38 1.59 -7.69
N GLU A 231 -20.96 2.53 -8.54
CA GLU A 231 -21.79 3.65 -8.98
C GLU A 231 -23.07 3.15 -9.65
N LYS A 232 -22.95 2.20 -10.58
CA LYS A 232 -24.11 1.62 -11.26
C LYS A 232 -25.06 0.90 -10.28
N ALA A 233 -24.51 0.18 -9.30
CA ALA A 233 -25.31 -0.46 -8.26
C ALA A 233 -26.07 0.56 -7.42
N ALA A 234 -25.42 1.67 -7.05
CA ALA A 234 -26.07 2.76 -6.33
C ALA A 234 -27.20 3.41 -7.15
N ASP A 235 -26.99 3.60 -8.46
CA ASP A 235 -28.03 4.10 -9.38
C ASP A 235 -29.25 3.14 -9.47
N GLU A 236 -29.02 1.83 -9.31
CA GLU A 236 -30.07 0.79 -9.24
C GLU A 236 -30.66 0.62 -7.82
N GLY A 237 -30.24 1.43 -6.84
CA GLY A 237 -30.72 1.38 -5.46
C GLY A 237 -30.05 0.33 -4.57
N PHE A 238 -28.97 -0.30 -5.04
CA PHE A 238 -28.16 -1.21 -4.25
C PHE A 238 -26.99 -0.49 -3.59
N ASP A 239 -26.94 -0.53 -2.27
CA ASP A 239 -25.84 0.03 -1.49
C ASP A 239 -24.73 -1.03 -1.31
N ILE A 240 -23.69 -0.94 -2.14
CA ILE A 240 -22.52 -1.82 -2.06
C ILE A 240 -21.37 -1.08 -1.38
N ALA A 241 -20.91 -1.63 -0.27
CA ALA A 241 -19.77 -1.07 0.47
C ALA A 241 -18.50 -1.10 -0.39
N ARG A 242 -17.81 0.05 -0.45
CA ARG A 242 -16.47 0.17 -1.04
C ARG A 242 -15.43 -0.55 -0.17
N ARG A 243 -14.32 -0.98 -0.78
CA ARG A 243 -13.21 -1.56 -0.02
C ARG A 243 -12.47 -0.46 0.76
N PRO A 244 -12.00 -0.74 1.99
CA PRO A 244 -11.27 0.23 2.79
C PRO A 244 -9.88 0.56 2.22
N ASP A 245 -9.31 -0.35 1.41
CA ASP A 245 -8.01 -0.19 0.78
C ASP A 245 -8.06 0.38 -0.65
N ALA A 246 -9.26 0.70 -1.16
CA ALA A 246 -9.43 1.26 -2.50
C ALA A 246 -8.78 2.64 -2.62
N SER A 247 -8.15 2.91 -3.77
CA SER A 247 -7.48 4.17 -4.03
C SER A 247 -8.43 5.37 -3.95
N PRO A 248 -8.18 6.38 -3.09
CA PRO A 248 -9.02 7.57 -3.00
C PRO A 248 -9.17 8.32 -4.33
N ALA A 249 -8.13 8.30 -5.17
CA ALA A 249 -8.16 8.90 -6.50
C ALA A 249 -9.24 8.25 -7.40
N VAL A 250 -9.36 6.93 -7.32
CA VAL A 250 -10.32 6.15 -8.09
C VAL A 250 -11.74 6.38 -7.58
N ILE A 251 -11.94 6.35 -6.26
CA ILE A 251 -13.23 6.65 -5.63
C ILE A 251 -13.72 8.03 -6.06
N LEU A 252 -12.86 9.04 -6.00
CA LEU A 252 -13.18 10.40 -6.41
C LEU A 252 -13.35 10.57 -7.93
N GLY A 253 -12.91 9.59 -8.72
CA GLY A 253 -12.92 9.63 -10.18
C GLY A 253 -12.02 10.73 -10.74
N ILE A 254 -10.83 10.90 -10.18
CA ILE A 254 -9.87 11.94 -10.57
C ILE A 254 -8.50 11.40 -10.96
N VAL A 255 -7.80 12.17 -11.80
CA VAL A 255 -6.39 12.01 -12.13
C VAL A 255 -5.67 13.31 -11.81
N ILE A 256 -4.56 13.21 -11.07
CA ILE A 256 -3.73 14.37 -10.73
C ILE A 256 -2.60 14.47 -11.73
N ASN A 257 -2.67 15.46 -12.60
CA ASN A 257 -1.58 15.84 -13.47
C ASN A 257 -0.68 16.82 -12.72
N LYS A 258 0.51 16.35 -12.33
CA LYS A 258 1.56 17.24 -11.84
C LYS A 258 1.99 18.12 -13.00
N LYS A 259 1.44 19.33 -13.11
CA LYS A 259 2.05 20.35 -13.96
C LYS A 259 3.45 20.59 -13.40
N ALA A 260 4.47 20.49 -14.27
CA ALA A 260 5.80 20.95 -13.92
C ALA A 260 5.65 22.42 -13.49
N HIS A 261 6.08 22.74 -12.27
CA HIS A 261 6.16 24.11 -11.82
C HIS A 261 7.08 24.83 -12.83
N VAL A 262 6.50 25.63 -13.73
CA VAL A 262 7.29 26.51 -14.57
C VAL A 262 7.88 27.51 -13.57
N ALA A 263 9.17 27.35 -13.28
CA ALA A 263 9.91 28.32 -12.49
C ALA A 263 9.82 29.65 -13.24
N ALA A 264 9.13 30.62 -12.63
CA ALA A 264 9.12 32.01 -13.07
C ALA A 264 10.38 32.70 -12.53
#